data_AF-A0A929L8I9-F1
#
_entry.id   AF-A0A929L8I9-F1
#
_cell.length_a   1.000
_cell.length_b   1.000
_cell.length_c   1.000
_cell.angle_alpha   90.00
_cell.angle_beta   90.00
_cell.angle_gamma   90.00
#
_symmetry.space_group_name_H-M   'P 1'
#
loop_
_entity.id
_entity.type
_entity.pdbx_description
1 polymer ?
#
loop_
_entity_poly.entity_id
_entity_poly.type
_entity_poly.pdbx_seq_one_letter_code
_entity_poly.pdbx_strand_id
1 'polypeptide(L)'
;MTIIYLAFLLLTLVCMVICDHRWKLAFFLDATRASLISIVTVGLLLVWDALGILNGVFYRGDSPYMLGIELAPEMPLEEPVFLFFLTYLTLNLTSGSRILLDHVRQKRILESGGEL
;
A
#
# COMPACT_ATOMS: atom_id res chain seq x y z
N MET A 1 13.81 17.79 -12.37
CA MET A 1 14.26 17.21 -11.08
C MET A 1 13.31 16.07 -10.75
N THR A 2 13.45 14.98 -11.49
CA THR A 2 12.28 14.16 -11.84
C THR A 2 12.32 12.77 -11.18
N ILE A 3 13.48 12.36 -10.67
CA ILE A 3 13.69 11.04 -10.05
C ILE A 3 13.39 11.06 -8.54
N ILE A 4 13.30 12.24 -7.93
CA ILE A 4 13.19 12.39 -6.47
C ILE A 4 11.90 11.75 -5.94
N TYR A 5 10.77 11.99 -6.61
CA TYR A 5 9.48 11.42 -6.17
C TYR A 5 9.50 9.89 -6.20
N LEU A 6 9.89 9.30 -7.34
CA LEU A 6 10.02 7.86 -7.47
C LEU A 6 11.02 7.28 -6.47
N ALA A 7 12.15 7.96 -6.23
CA ALA A 7 13.15 7.52 -5.25
C ALA A 7 12.60 7.52 -3.82
N PHE A 8 11.86 8.55 -3.40
CA PHE A 8 11.19 8.58 -2.09
C PHE A 8 10.12 7.51 -1.97
N LEU A 9 9.36 7.27 -3.05
CA LEU A 9 8.33 6.24 -3.09
C LEU A 9 8.94 4.84 -2.96
N LEU A 10 10.02 4.56 -3.68
CA LEU A 10 10.77 3.30 -3.56
C LEU A 10 11.42 3.16 -2.18
N LEU A 11 12.02 4.23 -1.64
CA LEU A 11 12.62 4.21 -0.31
C LEU A 11 11.58 3.88 0.77
N THR A 12 10.42 4.54 0.74
CA THR A 12 9.33 4.27 1.68
C THR A 12 8.74 2.87 1.50
N LEU A 13 8.64 2.37 0.27
CA LEU A 13 8.25 1.00 -0.02
C LEU A 13 9.23 -0.01 0.57
N VAL A 14 10.55 0.22 0.44
CA VAL A 14 11.58 -0.61 1.07
C VAL A 14 11.45 -0.59 2.60
N CYS A 15 11.21 0.58 3.20
CA CYS A 15 10.94 0.66 4.65
C CYS A 15 9.73 -0.20 5.05
N MET A 16 8.65 -0.20 4.26
CA MET A 16 7.49 -1.06 4.52
C MET A 16 7.81 -2.55 4.42
N VAL A 17 8.62 -2.96 3.44
CA VAL A 17 9.06 -4.35 3.29
C VAL A 17 9.89 -4.80 4.50
N ILE A 18 10.76 -3.93 5.01
CA ILE A 18 11.54 -4.20 6.23
C ILE A 18 10.62 -4.37 7.43
N CYS A 19 9.59 -3.52 7.58
CA CYS A 19 8.59 -3.65 8.64
C CYS A 19 7.80 -4.97 8.51
N ASP A 20 7.34 -5.30 7.31
CA ASP A 20 6.61 -6.54 7.03
C ASP A 20 7.46 -7.78 7.35
N HIS A 21 8.75 -7.75 7.01
CA HIS A 21 9.69 -8.81 7.38
C HIS A 21 9.88 -8.91 8.90
N ARG A 22 9.99 -7.78 9.61
CA ARG A 22 10.28 -7.75 11.05
C ARG A 22 9.17 -8.32 11.92
N TRP A 23 7.91 -8.09 11.54
CA TRP A 23 6.73 -8.51 12.32
C TRP A 23 5.86 -9.55 11.61
N LYS A 24 6.25 -10.02 10.42
CA LYS A 24 5.51 -10.99 9.60
C LYS A 24 4.04 -10.59 9.42
N LEU A 25 3.79 -9.40 8.85
CA LEU A 25 2.45 -8.81 8.82
C LEU A 25 1.57 -9.35 7.70
N ALA A 26 2.03 -9.28 6.45
CA ALA A 26 1.23 -9.53 5.26
C ALA A 26 1.90 -10.55 4.34
N PHE A 27 2.97 -10.18 3.64
CA PHE A 27 3.62 -11.11 2.70
C PHE A 27 4.40 -12.20 3.44
N PHE A 28 4.99 -11.88 4.59
CA PHE A 28 5.75 -12.85 5.39
C PHE A 28 4.86 -13.71 6.30
N LEU A 29 3.57 -13.39 6.42
CA LEU A 29 2.58 -14.27 7.04
C LEU A 29 2.04 -15.27 6.03
N ASP A 30 1.59 -14.77 4.87
CA ASP A 30 0.88 -15.57 3.87
C ASP A 30 1.02 -14.94 2.47
N ALA A 31 2.18 -15.17 1.83
CA ALA A 31 2.58 -14.51 0.59
C ALA A 31 1.55 -14.69 -0.56
N THR A 32 0.90 -15.86 -0.64
CA THR A 32 -0.08 -16.16 -1.68
C THR A 32 -1.35 -15.33 -1.54
N ARG A 33 -1.82 -15.13 -0.30
CA ARG A 33 -3.03 -14.34 -0.04
C ARG A 33 -2.73 -12.85 -0.21
N ALA A 34 -1.59 -12.40 0.32
CA ALA A 34 -1.15 -11.03 0.18
C ALA A 34 -0.94 -10.63 -1.29
N SER A 35 -0.36 -11.52 -2.10
CA SER A 35 -0.19 -11.28 -3.54
C SER A 35 -1.51 -11.24 -4.28
N LEU A 36 -2.43 -12.19 -4.04
CA LEU A 36 -3.76 -12.17 -4.66
C LEU A 36 -4.54 -10.90 -4.33
N ILE A 37 -4.58 -10.50 -3.05
CA ILE A 37 -5.27 -9.27 -2.63
C ILE A 37 -4.61 -8.05 -3.27
N SER A 38 -3.29 -8.01 -3.31
CA SER A 38 -2.55 -6.91 -3.92
C SER A 38 -2.86 -6.78 -5.42
N ILE A 39 -2.82 -7.90 -6.16
CA ILE A 39 -3.11 -7.92 -7.60
C ILE A 39 -4.55 -7.47 -7.86
N VAL A 40 -5.52 -8.01 -7.11
CA VAL A 40 -6.93 -7.65 -7.29
C VAL A 40 -7.18 -6.18 -6.96
N THR A 41 -6.63 -5.69 -5.85
CA THR A 41 -6.85 -4.30 -5.40
C THR A 41 -6.19 -3.31 -6.35
N VAL A 42 -4.93 -3.53 -6.72
CA VAL A 42 -4.23 -2.70 -7.70
C VAL A 42 -4.93 -2.76 -9.05
N GLY A 43 -5.37 -3.93 -9.50
CA GLY A 43 -6.12 -4.08 -10.74
C GLY A 43 -7.43 -3.28 -10.75
N LEU A 44 -8.20 -3.33 -9.66
CA LEU A 44 -9.43 -2.55 -9.52
C LEU A 44 -9.14 -1.04 -9.48
N LEU A 45 -8.10 -0.62 -8.77
CA LEU A 45 -7.69 0.79 -8.72
C LEU A 45 -7.23 1.29 -10.09
N LEU A 46 -6.49 0.48 -10.85
CA LEU A 46 -6.08 0.82 -12.22
C LEU A 46 -7.28 0.92 -13.18
N VAL A 47 -8.26 0.02 -13.06
CA VAL A 47 -9.50 0.11 -13.84
C VAL A 47 -10.25 1.39 -13.49
N TRP A 48 -10.35 1.72 -12.20
CA TRP A 48 -10.99 2.95 -11.74
C TRP A 48 -10.25 4.20 -12.23
N ASP A 49 -8.93 4.19 -12.17
CA ASP A 49 -8.05 5.25 -12.65
C ASP A 49 -8.23 5.48 -14.15
N ALA A 50 -8.20 4.41 -14.96
CA ALA A 50 -8.48 4.46 -16.39
C ALA A 50 -9.87 5.01 -16.70
N LEU A 51 -10.90 4.63 -15.93
CA LEU A 51 -12.24 5.20 -16.07
C LEU A 51 -12.27 6.70 -15.75
N GLY A 52 -11.53 7.16 -14.74
CA GLY A 52 -11.48 8.58 -14.40
C GLY A 52 -10.70 9.41 -15.42
N ILE A 53 -9.66 8.86 -16.05
CA ILE A 53 -8.97 9.49 -17.20
C ILE A 53 -9.94 9.62 -18.38
N LEU A 54 -10.67 8.54 -18.72
CA LEU A 54 -11.63 8.55 -19.82
C LEU A 54 -12.80 9.53 -19.61
N ASN A 55 -13.23 9.73 -18.36
CA ASN A 55 -14.28 10.70 -18.02
C ASN A 55 -13.75 12.14 -17.86
N GLY A 56 -12.45 12.38 -18.08
CA GLY A 56 -11.84 13.71 -17.93
C GLY A 56 -11.79 14.23 -16.48
N VAL A 57 -11.93 13.34 -15.50
CA VAL A 57 -11.90 13.68 -14.06
C VAL A 57 -10.47 13.74 -13.56
N PHE A 58 -9.58 12.88 -14.08
CA PHE A 58 -8.15 12.93 -13.79
C PHE A 58 -7.43 13.72 -14.87
N TYR A 59 -7.13 14.98 -14.55
CA TYR A 59 -6.27 15.83 -15.37
C TYR A 59 -4.87 15.78 -14.75
N ARG A 60 -3.84 15.48 -15.54
CA ARG A 60 -2.46 15.77 -15.12
C ARG A 60 -2.36 17.26 -14.85
N GLY A 61 -2.26 17.65 -13.59
CA GLY A 61 -1.74 18.98 -13.29
C GLY A 61 -0.33 19.04 -13.89
N ASP A 62 -0.03 20.09 -14.68
CA ASP A 62 1.30 20.41 -15.18
C ASP A 62 2.27 20.59 -13.99
N SER A 63 2.67 19.47 -13.38
CA SER A 63 3.58 19.44 -12.25
C SER A 63 4.97 19.20 -12.82
N PRO A 64 5.91 20.16 -12.72
CA PRO A 64 7.26 20.08 -13.29
C PRO A 64 8.16 18.98 -12.67
N TYR A 65 7.57 18.06 -11.91
CA TYR A 65 8.22 17.00 -11.15
C TYR A 65 7.90 15.57 -11.64
N MET A 66 6.96 15.38 -12.58
CA MET A 66 6.62 14.05 -13.14
C MET A 66 7.60 13.59 -14.23
N LEU A 67 7.94 12.29 -14.24
CA LEU A 67 9.05 11.69 -15.02
C LEU A 67 8.99 11.89 -16.53
N GLY A 68 7.86 12.32 -17.10
CA GLY A 68 7.69 12.40 -18.55
C GLY A 68 7.82 11.04 -19.25
N ILE A 69 7.91 9.94 -18.48
CA ILE A 69 7.91 8.57 -18.96
C ILE A 69 6.48 8.06 -18.83
N GLU A 70 5.80 8.01 -19.96
CA GLU A 70 4.41 7.59 -20.06
C GLU A 70 4.35 6.08 -20.34
N LEU A 71 3.60 5.35 -19.52
CA LEU A 71 3.35 3.92 -19.75
C LEU A 71 2.19 3.72 -20.75
N ALA A 72 1.29 4.70 -20.85
CA ALA A 72 0.18 4.81 -21.79
C ALA A 72 -0.13 6.32 -22.00
N PRO A 73 -0.93 6.73 -23.01
CA PRO A 73 -1.29 8.15 -23.17
C PRO A 73 -1.90 8.64 -21.85
N GLU A 74 -1.32 9.70 -21.27
CA GLU A 74 -1.73 10.30 -19.99
C GLU A 74 -1.37 9.53 -18.69
N MET A 75 -0.80 8.31 -18.71
CA MET A 75 -0.49 7.55 -17.48
C MET A 75 1.02 7.54 -17.13
N PRO A 76 1.46 8.23 -16.05
CA PRO A 76 2.82 8.20 -15.55
C PRO A 76 3.18 6.83 -14.95
N LEU A 77 4.43 6.39 -15.13
CA LEU A 77 4.91 5.10 -14.59
C LEU A 77 4.89 5.04 -13.06
N GLU A 78 4.89 6.19 -12.38
CA GLU A 78 4.86 6.29 -10.93
C GLU A 78 3.49 5.90 -10.34
N GLU A 79 2.42 5.96 -11.14
CA GLU A 79 1.04 5.79 -10.68
C GLU A 79 0.74 4.33 -10.27
N PRO A 80 1.07 3.29 -11.08
CA PRO A 80 0.95 1.91 -10.64
C PRO A 80 1.79 1.59 -9.39
N VAL A 81 2.98 2.21 -9.28
CA VAL A 81 3.87 2.03 -8.11
C VAL A 81 3.24 2.65 -6.87
N PHE A 82 2.63 3.83 -7.00
CA PHE A 82 1.90 4.50 -5.94
C PHE A 82 0.66 3.72 -5.49
N LEU A 83 -0.13 3.19 -6.42
CA LEU A 83 -1.29 2.36 -6.11
C LEU A 83 -0.89 1.06 -5.41
N PHE A 84 0.20 0.44 -5.85
CA PHE A 84 0.77 -0.71 -5.16
C PHE A 84 1.24 -0.33 -3.75
N PHE A 85 1.92 0.80 -3.59
CA PHE A 85 2.33 1.31 -2.29
C PHE A 85 1.14 1.52 -1.34
N LEU A 86 0.04 2.14 -1.78
CA LEU A 86 -1.16 2.34 -0.97
C LEU A 86 -1.83 1.01 -0.58
N THR A 87 -1.88 0.07 -1.52
CA THR A 87 -2.39 -1.28 -1.26
C THR A 87 -1.54 -1.98 -0.21
N TYR A 88 -0.22 -1.91 -0.35
CA TYR A 88 0.71 -2.53 0.58
C TYR A 88 0.68 -1.89 1.97
N LEU A 89 0.59 -0.56 2.03
CA LEU A 89 0.38 0.19 3.28
C LEU A 89 -0.88 -0.28 3.99
N THR A 90 -1.99 -0.43 3.25
CA THR A 90 -3.29 -0.86 3.82
C THR A 90 -3.22 -2.27 4.38
N LEU A 91 -2.54 -3.19 3.69
CA LEU A 91 -2.29 -4.55 4.17
C LEU A 91 -1.47 -4.54 5.47
N ASN A 92 -0.35 -3.80 5.49
CA ASN A 92 0.49 -3.67 6.67
C ASN A 92 -0.26 -3.05 7.85
N LEU A 93 -1.07 -2.00 7.61
CA LEU A 93 -1.89 -1.39 8.65
C LEU A 93 -2.90 -2.38 9.22
N THR A 94 -3.63 -3.09 8.35
CA THR A 94 -4.68 -4.04 8.77
C THR A 94 -4.10 -5.18 9.59
N SER A 95 -2.98 -5.76 9.13
CA SER A 95 -2.27 -6.80 9.88
C SER A 95 -1.70 -6.28 11.20
N GLY A 96 -1.15 -5.06 11.21
CA GLY A 96 -0.58 -4.44 12.42
C GLY A 96 -1.65 -4.15 13.46
N SER A 97 -2.81 -3.66 13.03
CA SER A 97 -3.98 -3.45 13.89
C SER A 97 -4.49 -4.76 14.50
N ARG A 98 -4.50 -5.87 13.74
CA ARG A 98 -4.86 -7.19 14.29
C ARG A 98 -3.93 -7.61 15.42
N ILE A 99 -2.61 -7.52 15.21
CA ILE A 99 -1.61 -7.87 16.22
C ILE A 99 -1.79 -7.02 17.48
N LEU A 100 -2.00 -5.70 17.31
CA LEU A 100 -2.20 -4.78 18.44
C LEU A 100 -3.49 -5.10 19.21
N LEU A 101 -4.60 -5.36 18.52
CA LEU A 101 -5.87 -5.69 19.14
C LEU A 101 -5.80 -7.02 19.91
N ASP A 102 -5.10 -8.01 19.38
CA ASP A 102 -4.91 -9.30 20.05
C ASP A 102 -4.11 -9.14 21.34
N HIS A 103 -3.06 -8.29 21.34
CA HIS A 103 -2.29 -7.97 22.55
C HIS A 103 -3.15 -7.27 23.61
N VAL A 104 -3.96 -6.27 23.21
CA VAL A 104 -4.86 -5.55 24.13
C VAL A 104 -5.91 -6.49 24.71
N ARG A 105 -6.46 -7.38 23.89
CA ARG A 105 -7.45 -8.39 24.32
C ARG A 105 -6.85 -9.36 25.33
N GLN A 106 -5.64 -9.85 25.09
CA GLN A 106 -4.98 -10.80 25.99
C GLN A 106 -4.66 -10.16 27.34
N LYS A 107 -4.18 -8.91 27.35
CA LYS A 107 -3.92 -8.16 28.60
C LYS A 107 -5.19 -8.03 29.45
N ARG A 108 -6.33 -7.69 28.83
CA ARG A 108 -7.62 -7.56 29.52
C ARG A 108 -8.08 -8.87 30.15
N ILE A 109 -7.91 -10.01 29.46
CA ILE A 109 -8.30 -11.33 29.99
C ILE A 109 -7.50 -11.67 31.25
N LEU A 110 -6.18 -11.42 31.22
CA LEU A 110 -5.29 -11.67 32.36
C LEU A 110 -5.64 -10.79 33.57
N GLU A 111 -5.97 -9.52 33.34
CA GLU A 111 -6.44 -8.60 34.41
C GLU A 111 -7.78 -9.08 35.01
N SER A 112 -8.72 -9.56 34.19
CA SER A 112 -10.03 -10.04 34.68
C SER A 112 -9.99 -11.42 35.36
N GLY A 113 -9.00 -12.26 35.06
CA GLY A 113 -8.86 -13.60 35.63
C GLY A 113 -8.08 -13.66 36.94
N GLY A 114 -7.39 -12.57 37.31
CA GLY A 114 -6.62 -12.45 38.56
C GLY A 114 -7.40 -11.87 39.75
N GLU A 115 -8.68 -11.53 39.56
CA GLU A 115 -9.56 -10.99 40.63
C GLU A 115 -10.47 -12.05 41.29
N LEU A 116 -10.14 -13.35 41.15
CA LEU A 116 -10.80 -14.48 41.83
C LEU A 116 -9.81 -15.22 42.73
#